data_AF-I7JUQ1-F1
#
_entry.id   AF-I7JUQ1-F1
#
_cell.length_a   1.000
_cell.length_b   1.000
_cell.length_c   1.000
_cell.angle_alpha   90.00
_cell.angle_beta   90.00
_cell.angle_gamma   90.00
#
_symmetry.space_group_name_H-M   'P 1'
#
loop_
_entity.id
_entity.type
_entity.pdbx_description
1 polymer ?
#
loop_
_entity_poly.entity_id
_entity_poly.type
_entity_poly.pdbx_seq_one_letter_code
_entity_poly.pdbx_strand_id
1 'polypeptide(L)' 'MIKVMSIAWYLLIGIFWLVSLYIVFYDAFNVFFPKSIRRQKLIHDIIPALIFTVIALIIALLPNFIGAAIQWIISLLH' A
#
# COMPACT_ATOMS: atom_id res chain seq x y z
N MET A 1 1.81 24.55 -2.60
CA MET A 1 0.99 23.87 -1.56
C MET A 1 0.59 22.44 -1.97
N ILE A 2 0.30 22.18 -3.25
CA ILE A 2 -0.03 20.83 -3.78
C ILE A 2 1.05 19.77 -3.49
N LYS A 3 2.35 20.08 -3.65
CA LYS A 3 3.44 19.11 -3.38
C LYS A 3 3.50 18.61 -1.94
N VAL A 4 3.24 19.49 -0.96
CA VAL A 4 3.23 19.12 0.47
C VAL A 4 2.05 18.19 0.77
N MET A 5 0.90 18.46 0.14
CA MET A 5 -0.30 17.63 0.26
C MET A 5 -0.11 16.25 -0.38
N SER A 6 0.59 16.16 -1.52
CA SER A 6 0.99 14.88 -2.12
C SER A 6 1.95 14.10 -1.22
N ILE A 7 2.97 14.76 -0.65
CA ILE A 7 3.88 14.12 0.32
C ILE A 7 3.10 13.57 1.52
N ALA A 8 2.18 14.36 2.09
CA ALA A 8 1.37 13.95 3.22
C ALA A 8 0.46 12.76 2.89
N TRP A 9 -0.11 12.73 1.67
CA TRP A 9 -0.92 11.61 1.18
C TRP A 9 -0.11 10.31 1.07
N TYR A 10 1.09 10.38 0.48
CA TYR A 10 1.97 9.21 0.39
C TYR A 10 2.40 8.71 1.76
N LEU A 11 2.71 9.62 2.69
CA LEU A 11 3.03 9.27 4.08
C LEU A 11 1.86 8.56 4.75
N LEU A 12 0.65 9.11 4.64
CA LEU A 12 -0.55 8.52 5.23
C LEU A 12 -0.80 7.10 4.71
N ILE A 13 -0.70 6.90 3.40
CA ILE A 13 -0.90 5.58 2.80
C ILE A 13 0.26 4.64 3.14
N GLY A 14 1.49 5.14 3.19
CA GLY A 14 2.64 4.37 3.65
C GLY A 14 2.47 3.85 5.08
N ILE A 15 1.95 4.70 5.99
CA ILE A 15 1.64 4.29 7.37
C ILE A 15 0.54 3.22 7.37
N PHE A 16 -0.54 3.42 6.61
CA PHE A 16 -1.63 2.44 6.52
C PHE A 16 -1.15 1.09 5.97
N TRP A 17 -0.27 1.13 4.95
CA TRP A 17 0.34 -0.06 4.37
C TRP A 17 1.23 -0.79 5.38
N LEU A 18 2.09 -0.07 6.11
CA LEU A 18 2.95 -0.66 7.14
C LEU A 18 2.15 -1.33 8.26
N VAL A 19 1.08 -0.68 8.73
CA VAL A 19 0.16 -1.26 9.74
C VAL A 19 -0.50 -2.52 9.18
N SER A 20 -0.95 -2.51 7.92
CA SER A 20 -1.57 -3.67 7.28
C SER A 20 -0.58 -4.84 7.17
N LEU A 21 0.67 -4.58 6.76
CA LEU A 21 1.71 -5.60 6.70
C LEU A 21 2.04 -6.16 8.09
N TYR A 22 2.09 -5.32 9.11
CA TYR A 22 2.30 -5.77 10.48
C TYR A 22 1.22 -6.75 10.92
N ILE A 23 -0.05 -6.46 10.63
CA ILE A 23 -1.17 -7.36 10.95
C ILE A 23 -1.04 -8.69 10.21
N VAL A 24 -0.72 -8.65 8.91
CA VAL A 24 -0.57 -9.86 8.08
C VAL A 24 0.55 -10.76 8.61
N PHE A 25 1.68 -10.19 9.02
CA PHE A 25 2.81 -10.97 9.51
C PHE A 25 2.85 -11.16 11.02
N TYR A 26 1.87 -10.63 11.77
CA TYR A 26 1.88 -10.60 13.24
C TYR A 26 2.12 -11.99 13.83
N ASP A 27 1.36 -12.97 13.36
CA ASP A 27 1.47 -14.34 13.82
C ASP A 27 2.78 -15.02 13.40
N ALA A 28 3.32 -14.65 12.24
CA ALA A 28 4.58 -15.21 11.74
C ALA A 28 5.78 -14.78 12.60
N PHE A 29 5.73 -13.58 13.20
CA PHE A 29 6.77 -13.11 14.12
C PHE A 29 6.58 -13.60 15.57
N ASN A 30 5.44 -14.24 15.88
CA ASN A 30 5.17 -14.70 17.22
C ASN A 30 6.12 -15.87 17.60
N VAL A 31 6.81 -15.73 18.74
CA VAL A 31 7.99 -16.55 19.12
C VAL A 31 7.64 -18.02 19.37
N PHE A 32 6.36 -18.31 19.61
CA PHE A 32 5.83 -19.62 19.98
C PHE A 32 5.79 -20.67 18.86
N PHE A 33 6.02 -20.29 17.59
CA PHE A 33 5.95 -21.24 16.48
C PHE A 33 7.29 -21.93 16.15
N PRO A 34 7.30 -23.25 15.94
CA PRO A 34 8.44 -23.97 15.37
C PRO A 34 8.91 -23.34 14.04
N LYS A 35 10.24 -23.31 13.80
CA LYS A 35 10.84 -22.67 12.60
C LYS A 35 10.26 -23.15 11.26
N SER A 36 9.87 -24.43 11.17
CA SER A 36 9.26 -25.02 9.97
C SER A 36 7.87 -24.45 9.68
N ILE A 37 7.04 -24.33 10.71
CA ILE A 37 5.67 -23.78 10.63
C ILE A 37 5.72 -22.28 10.32
N ARG A 38 6.66 -21.56 10.94
CA ARG A 38 6.89 -20.14 10.67
C ARG A 38 7.24 -19.88 9.20
N ARG A 39 8.10 -20.69 8.59
CA ARG A 39 8.47 -20.55 7.17
C ARG A 39 7.29 -20.78 6.23
N GLN A 40 6.48 -21.81 6.47
CA GLN A 40 5.28 -22.05 5.68
C GLN A 40 4.26 -20.91 5.81
N LYS A 41 4.06 -20.40 7.04
CA LYS A 41 3.15 -19.29 7.29
C LYS A 41 3.61 -18.00 6.61
N LEU A 42 4.90 -17.66 6.68
CA LEU A 42 5.46 -16.53 5.93
C LEU A 42 5.21 -16.64 4.41
N ILE A 43 5.39 -17.83 3.82
CA ILE A 43 5.13 -18.04 2.40
C ILE A 43 3.64 -17.84 2.07
N HIS A 44 2.76 -18.31 2.95
CA HIS A 44 1.32 -18.12 2.80
C HIS A 44 0.92 -16.64 2.90
N ASP A 45 1.50 -15.92 3.86
CA ASP A 45 1.18 -14.52 4.18
C ASP A 45 1.78 -13.52 3.15
N ILE A 46 2.71 -13.96 2.30
CA ILE A 46 3.24 -13.15 1.18
C ILE A 46 2.13 -12.78 0.19
N ILE A 47 1.21 -13.70 -0.10
CA ILE A 47 0.11 -13.46 -1.06
C ILE A 47 -0.79 -12.31 -0.57
N PRO A 48 -1.37 -12.34 0.64
CA PRO A 48 -2.17 -11.22 1.14
C PRO A 48 -1.33 -9.94 1.29
N ALA A 49 -0.06 -10.03 1.71
CA ALA A 49 0.83 -8.86 1.76
C ALA A 49 1.01 -8.18 0.39
N LEU A 50 1.16 -8.97 -0.68
CA LEU A 50 1.22 -8.47 -2.06
C LEU A 50 -0.09 -7.77 -2.46
N ILE A 51 -1.24 -8.36 -2.13
CA ILE A 51 -2.55 -7.76 -2.41
C ILE A 51 -2.68 -6.40 -1.72
N PHE A 52 -2.36 -6.32 -0.42
CA PHE A 52 -2.37 -5.05 0.31
C PHE A 52 -1.41 -4.02 -0.28
N THR A 53 -0.24 -4.46 -0.76
CA THR A 53 0.74 -3.57 -1.41
C THR A 53 0.19 -3.01 -2.71
N VAL A 54 -0.43 -3.83 -3.56
CA VAL A 54 -1.06 -3.38 -4.81
C VAL A 54 -2.19 -2.39 -4.53
N ILE A 55 -3.05 -2.68 -3.56
CA ILE A 55 -4.14 -1.77 -3.17
C ILE A 55 -3.58 -0.44 -2.67
N ALA A 56 -2.59 -0.46 -1.77
CA ALA A 56 -1.96 0.75 -1.25
C ALA A 56 -1.35 1.59 -2.38
N LEU A 57 -0.68 0.97 -3.36
CA LEU A 57 -0.12 1.66 -4.53
C LEU A 57 -1.20 2.31 -5.40
N ILE A 58 -2.31 1.62 -5.65
CA ILE A 58 -3.44 2.18 -6.41
C ILE A 58 -3.98 3.44 -5.72
N ILE A 59 -4.22 3.37 -4.40
CA ILE A 59 -4.73 4.51 -3.63
C ILE A 59 -3.69 5.65 -3.58
N ALA A 60 -2.41 5.32 -3.49
CA ALA A 60 -1.33 6.30 -3.48
C ALA A 60 -1.24 7.10 -4.78
N LEU A 61 -1.50 6.44 -5.92
CA LEU A 61 -1.41 7.04 -7.25
C LEU A 61 -2.71 7.74 -7.69
N LEU A 62 -3.81 7.52 -6.97
CA LEU A 62 -5.15 8.03 -7.29
C LEU A 62 -5.17 9.55 -7.50
N PRO A 63 -4.53 10.40 -6.65
CA PRO A 63 -4.49 11.84 -6.87
C PRO A 63 -3.73 12.25 -8.14
N ASN A 64 -2.67 11.53 -8.49
CA ASN A 64 -1.90 11.82 -9.71
C ASN A 64 -2.72 11.49 -10.96
N PHE A 65 -3.44 10.36 -10.93
CA PHE A 65 -4.33 9.96 -12.01
C PHE A 65 -5.47 10.97 -12.19
N ILE A 66 -6.11 11.42 -11.10
CA ILE A 66 -7.14 12.46 -11.15
C ILE A 66 -6.58 13.75 -11.75
N GLY A 67 -5.39 14.18 -11.31
CA GLY A 67 -4.73 15.38 -11.85
C GLY A 67 -4.50 15.29 -13.37
N ALA A 68 -4.00 14.14 -13.84
CA ALA A 68 -3.79 13.89 -15.26
C ALA A 68 -5.11 13.85 -16.06
N ALA A 69 -6.15 13.22 -15.52
CA ALA A 69 -7.46 13.15 -16.16
C ALA A 69 -8.08 14.56 -16.31
N ILE A 70 -7.97 15.40 -15.28
CA ILE A 70 -8.45 16.79 -15.34
C ILE A 70 -7.68 17.58 -16.42
N GLN A 71 -6.35 17.47 -16.47
CA GLN A 71 -5.54 18.14 -17.50
C GLN A 71 -5.92 17.70 -18.92
N TRP A 72 -6.15 16.40 -19.11
CA TRP A 72 -6.59 15.85 -20.38
C TRP A 72 -7.95 16.41 -20.79
N ILE A 73 -8.93 16.45 -19.89
CA ILE A 73 -10.26 17.03 -20.17
C ILE A 73 -10.15 18.51 -20.55
N ILE A 74 -9.35 19.29 -19.81
CA ILE A 74 -9.14 20.72 -20.10
C ILE A 74 -8.54 20.90 -21.51
N SER A 75 -7.61 20.04 -21.93
CA SER A 75 -6.99 20.11 -23.26
C SER A 75 -7.94 19.83 -24.43
N LEU A 76 -9.07 19.16 -24.18
CA LEU A 76 -10.09 18.89 -25.21
C LEU A 76 -11.07 20.07 -25.39
N LEU A 77 -11.15 20.97 -24.41
CA LEU A 77 -12.07 22.11 -24.39
C LEU A 77 -11.42 23.41 -24.86
N HIS A 78 -10.14 23.36 -25.25
CA HIS A 78 -9.31 24.52 -25.56
C HIS A 78 -8.65 24.39 -26.94
#